data_AF-A0A0G1M610-F1
#
_entry.id   AF-A0A0G1M610-F1
#
_cell.length_a   1.000
_cell.length_b   1.000
_cell.length_c   1.000
_cell.angle_alpha   90.00
_cell.angle_beta   90.00
_cell.angle_gamma   90.00
#
_symmetry.space_group_name_H-M   'P 1'
#
loop_
_entity.id
_entity.type
_entity.pdbx_description
1 polymer ?
#
loop_
_entity_poly.entity_id
_entity_poly.type
_entity_poly.pdbx_seq_one_letter_code
_entity_poly.pdbx_strand_id
1 'polypeptide(L)'
;MNTKDDFVRWFEDGKKKGATHAIIVCDTFDHTDFPIYVMPGENCREKAESEGKKPMQRVMEVYSLSLDFETQFKEVRAFHYD
;
A
#
# COMPACT_ATOMS: atom_id res chain seq x y z
N MET A 1 -9.01 11.51 -6.91
CA MET A 1 -9.62 10.17 -7.01
C MET A 1 -8.66 9.30 -7.80
N ASN A 2 -8.06 8.32 -7.14
CA ASN A 2 -7.19 7.37 -7.83
C ASN A 2 -8.01 6.36 -8.62
N THR A 3 -7.42 5.87 -9.69
CA THR A 3 -8.03 4.88 -10.60
C THR A 3 -7.41 3.50 -10.36
N LYS A 4 -8.07 2.43 -10.81
CA LYS A 4 -7.48 1.07 -10.77
C LYS A 4 -6.09 1.04 -11.41
N ASP A 5 -5.87 1.81 -12.48
CA ASP A 5 -4.60 1.88 -13.19
C ASP A 5 -3.47 2.46 -12.32
N ASP A 6 -3.76 3.39 -11.41
CA ASP A 6 -2.78 3.92 -10.46
C ASP A 6 -2.30 2.83 -9.50
N PHE A 7 -3.23 2.03 -8.96
CA PHE A 7 -2.93 0.92 -8.06
C PHE A 7 -2.17 -0.20 -8.78
N VAL A 8 -2.55 -0.53 -10.03
CA VAL A 8 -1.80 -1.49 -10.85
C VAL A 8 -0.37 -1.01 -11.06
N ARG A 9 -0.19 0.27 -11.42
CA ARG A 9 1.14 0.85 -11.63
C ARG A 9 1.99 0.78 -10.36
N TRP A 10 1.42 1.10 -9.20
CA TRP A 10 2.12 1.02 -7.92
C TRP A 10 2.47 -0.41 -7.53
N PHE A 11 1.55 -1.36 -7.78
CA PHE A 11 1.79 -2.77 -7.53
C PHE A 11 2.96 -3.30 -8.38
N GLU A 12 2.99 -2.96 -9.67
CA GLU A 12 4.09 -3.31 -10.57
C GLU A 12 5.42 -2.62 -10.20
N ASP A 13 5.38 -1.34 -9.83
CA ASP A 13 6.56 -0.60 -9.40
C ASP A 13 7.16 -1.19 -8.11
N GLY A 14 6.32 -1.58 -7.14
CA GLY A 14 6.74 -2.31 -5.95
C GLY A 14 7.43 -3.64 -6.29
N LYS A 15 6.85 -4.41 -7.22
CA LYS A 15 7.47 -5.66 -7.72
C LYS A 15 8.83 -5.40 -8.38
N LYS A 16 8.94 -4.39 -9.24
CA LYS A 16 10.20 -3.99 -9.90
C LYS A 16 11.27 -3.57 -8.89
N LYS A 17 10.86 -2.98 -7.77
CA LYS A 17 11.74 -2.60 -6.66
C LYS A 17 12.16 -3.78 -5.78
N GLY A 18 11.54 -4.95 -5.94
CA GLY A 18 11.76 -6.11 -5.07
C GLY A 18 11.15 -5.94 -3.68
N ALA A 19 10.12 -5.10 -3.54
CA ALA A 19 9.38 -4.93 -2.29
C ALA A 19 8.52 -6.17 -1.98
N THR A 20 8.19 -6.37 -0.70
CA THR A 20 7.27 -7.41 -0.23
C THR A 20 5.83 -6.93 -0.23
N HIS A 21 5.61 -5.67 0.14
CA HIS A 21 4.28 -5.06 0.26
C HIS A 21 4.23 -3.64 -0.31
N ALA A 22 3.03 -3.22 -0.68
CA ALA A 22 2.69 -1.83 -0.97
C ALA A 22 1.59 -1.36 -0.01
N ILE A 23 1.91 -0.41 0.86
CA ILE A 23 0.97 0.25 1.78
C ILE A 23 0.44 1.48 1.06
N ILE A 24 -0.87 1.55 0.84
CA ILE A 24 -1.53 2.72 0.28
C ILE A 24 -1.89 3.68 1.41
N VAL A 25 -1.37 4.89 1.33
CA VAL A 25 -1.57 5.96 2.31
C VAL A 25 -2.30 7.10 1.63
N CYS A 26 -3.31 7.67 2.30
CA CYS A 26 -4.05 8.85 1.87
C CYS A 26 -3.52 10.08 2.63
N ASP A 27 -3.09 11.10 1.90
CA ASP A 27 -2.87 12.44 2.47
C ASP A 27 -4.24 13.06 2.78
N THR A 28 -4.46 13.49 4.02
CA THR A 28 -5.75 14.07 4.47
C THR A 28 -5.88 15.56 4.19
N PHE A 29 -4.82 16.22 3.72
CA PHE A 29 -4.82 17.62 3.31
C PHE A 29 -5.33 17.76 1.87
N ASP A 30 -4.82 16.96 0.94
CA ASP A 30 -5.19 17.02 -0.48
C ASP A 30 -6.01 15.81 -0.99
N HIS A 31 -6.26 14.81 -0.12
CA HIS A 31 -7.01 13.60 -0.44
C HIS A 31 -6.42 12.76 -1.58
N THR A 32 -5.08 12.78 -1.69
CA THR A 32 -4.34 11.97 -2.67
C THR A 32 -3.77 10.72 -2.02
N ASP A 33 -4.04 9.55 -2.61
CA ASP A 33 -3.36 8.31 -2.18
C ASP A 33 -2.02 8.12 -2.88
N PHE A 34 -1.06 7.50 -2.19
CA PHE A 34 0.26 7.17 -2.68
C PHE A 34 0.80 5.89 -2.02
N PRO A 35 1.71 5.15 -2.68
CA PRO A 35 2.24 3.91 -2.16
C PRO A 35 3.48 4.16 -1.29
N ILE A 36 3.58 3.40 -0.21
CA ILE A 36 4.78 3.21 0.59
C ILE A 36 5.19 1.74 0.46
N TYR A 37 6.38 1.51 -0.10
CA TYR A 37 6.89 0.16 -0.31
C TYR A 37 7.60 -0.37 0.93
N VAL A 38 7.33 -1.63 1.25
CA VAL A 38 8.01 -2.39 2.30
C VAL A 38 9.06 -3.27 1.64
N MET A 39 10.32 -3.05 1.96
CA MET A 39 11.46 -3.78 1.42
C MET A 39 11.70 -5.09 2.20
N PRO A 40 12.37 -6.08 1.59
CA PRO A 40 12.75 -7.30 2.29
C PRO A 40 13.55 -6.99 3.56
N GLY A 41 13.14 -7.60 4.68
CA GLY A 41 13.73 -7.37 6.00
C GLY A 41 13.05 -6.27 6.82
N GLU A 42 12.14 -5.49 6.24
CA GLU A 42 11.27 -4.58 7.00
C GLU A 42 10.00 -5.31 7.49
N ASN A 43 9.50 -4.91 8.66
CA ASN A 43 8.21 -5.41 9.16
C ASN A 43 7.06 -4.57 8.58
N CYS A 44 6.19 -5.20 7.79
CA CYS A 44 5.07 -4.51 7.13
C CYS A 44 4.10 -3.87 8.13
N ARG A 45 3.78 -4.59 9.22
CA ARG A 45 2.84 -4.11 10.25
C ARG A 45 3.40 -2.89 10.99
N GLU A 46 4.66 -2.96 11.43
CA GLU A 46 5.31 -1.83 12.10
C GLU A 46 5.41 -0.60 11.19
N LYS A 47 5.72 -0.81 9.91
CA LYS A 47 5.78 0.27 8.93
C LYS A 47 4.41 0.91 8.70
N ALA A 48 3.35 0.11 8.54
CA ALA A 48 1.99 0.62 8.42
C ALA A 48 1.52 1.38 9.68
N GLU A 49 1.82 0.86 10.88
CA GLU A 49 1.51 1.55 12.13
C GLU A 49 2.27 2.88 12.25
N SER A 50 3.53 2.93 11.83
CA SER A 50 4.34 4.15 11.79
C SER A 50 3.74 5.18 10.84
N GLU A 51 3.38 4.79 9.63
CA GLU A 51 2.70 5.68 8.67
C GLU A 51 1.33 6.14 9.21
N GLY A 52 0.56 5.28 9.85
CA GLY A 52 -0.74 5.64 10.44
C GLY A 52 -0.66 6.61 11.62
N LYS A 53 0.51 6.75 12.26
CA LYS A 53 0.76 7.70 13.36
C LYS A 53 1.21 9.07 12.88
N LYS A 54 1.65 9.21 11.63
CA LYS A 54 2.09 10.50 11.09
C LYS A 54 0.89 11.45 10.97
N PRO A 55 1.07 12.74 11.29
CA PRO A 55 0.00 13.72 11.12
C PRO A 55 -0.36 13.85 9.64
N MET A 56 -1.62 14.21 9.40
CA MET A 56 -2.15 14.52 8.07
C MET A 56 -2.16 13.35 7.06
N GLN A 57 -2.02 12.11 7.49
CA GLN A 57 -2.17 10.96 6.59
C GLN A 57 -2.86 9.76 7.26
N ARG A 58 -3.37 8.83 6.44
CA ARG A 58 -4.06 7.62 6.89
C ARG A 58 -3.71 6.42 6.02
N VAL A 59 -3.38 5.29 6.64
CA VAL A 59 -3.26 4.02 5.92
C VAL A 59 -4.64 3.59 5.44
N MET A 60 -4.75 3.36 4.13
CA MET A 60 -5.98 2.97 3.47
C MET A 60 -6.04 1.46 3.28
N GLU A 61 -4.99 0.91 2.68
CA GLU A 61 -4.91 -0.49 2.23
C GLU A 61 -3.46 -0.97 2.29
N VAL A 62 -3.26 -2.29 2.40
CA VAL A 62 -1.95 -2.95 2.35
C VAL A 62 -2.05 -4.15 1.43
N TYR A 63 -1.29 -4.11 0.34
CA TYR A 63 -1.20 -5.16 -0.66
C TYR A 63 0.05 -5.99 -0.46
N SER A 64 -0.10 -7.31 -0.42
CA SER A 64 1.02 -8.24 -0.55
C SER A 64 1.38 -8.38 -2.02
N LEU A 65 2.64 -8.07 -2.36
CA LEU A 65 3.13 -8.14 -3.74
C LEU A 65 3.38 -9.58 -4.19
N SER A 66 3.29 -10.55 -3.27
CA SER A 66 3.39 -11.98 -3.57
C SER A 66 2.06 -12.59 -4.04
N LEU A 67 0.93 -11.95 -3.72
CA LEU A 67 -0.42 -12.42 -4.04
C LEU A 67 -0.92 -11.83 -5.38
N ASP A 68 -2.05 -12.36 -5.87
CA ASP A 68 -2.73 -11.80 -7.03
C ASP A 68 -3.32 -10.41 -6.71
N PHE A 69 -3.11 -9.44 -7.60
CA PHE A 69 -3.58 -8.07 -7.37
C PHE A 69 -5.09 -7.96 -7.47
N GLU A 70 -5.71 -8.60 -8.47
CA GLU A 70 -7.14 -8.43 -8.72
C GLU A 70 -8.00 -8.99 -7.59
N THR A 71 -7.53 -10.05 -6.96
CA THR A 71 -8.20 -10.67 -5.80
C THR A 71 -8.22 -9.70 -4.62
N GLN A 72 -7.07 -9.10 -4.29
CA GLN A 72 -6.95 -8.12 -3.22
C GLN A 72 -7.74 -6.83 -3.51
N PHE A 73 -7.69 -6.34 -4.75
CA PHE A 73 -8.38 -5.10 -5.16
C PHE A 73 -9.92 -5.21 -5.12
N LYS A 74 -10.47 -6.43 -5.16
CA LYS A 74 -11.92 -6.67 -5.02
C LYS A 74 -12.40 -6.68 -3.57
N GLU A 75 -11.49 -6.70 -2.60
CA GLU A 75 -11.84 -6.60 -1.20
C GLU A 75 -12.37 -5.19 -0.88
N VAL A 76 -13.09 -5.03 0.24
CA VAL A 76 -13.53 -3.70 0.68
C VAL A 76 -12.32 -2.80 0.95
N ARG A 77 -11.30 -3.37 1.61
CA ARG A 77 -9.96 -2.83 1.80
C ARG A 77 -9.00 -3.99 2.05
N ALA A 78 -7.93 -4.06 1.28
CA ALA A 78 -6.87 -5.04 1.49
C ALA A 78 -6.04 -4.69 2.73
N PHE A 79 -5.74 -5.66 3.59
CA PHE A 79 -4.89 -5.49 4.77
C PHE A 79 -4.00 -6.72 4.99
N HIS A 80 -3.28 -7.10 3.93
CA HIS A 80 -2.37 -8.25 3.92
C HIS A 80 -1.02 -7.83 4.53
N TYR A 81 -0.69 -8.39 5.70
CA TYR A 81 0.52 -8.06 6.49
C TYR A 81 1.47 -9.27 6.65
N ASP A 82 1.19 -10.35 5.91
CA ASP A 82 1.82 -11.67 5.98
C ASP A 82 3.29 -11.72 5.56
#